data_AF-A0A210PL57-F1
#
_entry.id   AF-A0A210PL57-F1
#
_cell.length_a   1.000
_cell.length_b   1.000
_cell.length_c   1.000
_cell.angle_alpha   90.00
_cell.angle_beta   90.00
_cell.angle_gamma   90.00
#
_symmetry.space_group_name_H-M   'P 1'
#
loop_
_entity.id
_entity.type
_entity.pdbx_description
1 polymer ?
#
loop_
_entity_poly.entity_id
_entity_poly.type
_entity_poly.pdbx_seq_one_letter_code
_entity_poly.pdbx_strand_id
1 'polypeptide(L)'
;MTGCAPLIAAAIDFGTTFSGYAFSFRHDYDRDPLKISSNSWIAGGGSLMSQKTPSTLLLDSDKKFHSFGYDAENKYSELTENENHHGWLYFKRFKMLLHNNNVCTQIQTCILYLHKHIYIHV
;
A
#
# COMPACT_ATOMS: atom_id res chain seq x y z
N MET A 1 25.52 -18.70 -17.71
CA MET A 1 24.80 -17.98 -16.66
C MET A 1 23.31 -18.11 -16.94
N THR A 2 22.65 -19.14 -16.40
CA THR A 2 21.20 -19.30 -16.54
C THR A 2 20.54 -18.54 -15.40
N GLY A 3 20.25 -17.25 -15.64
CA GLY A 3 19.41 -16.49 -14.73
C GLY A 3 17.99 -17.05 -14.79
N CYS A 4 17.41 -17.35 -13.62
CA CYS A 4 15.99 -17.64 -13.53
C CYS A 4 15.23 -16.38 -13.95
N ALA A 5 14.56 -16.42 -15.11
CA ALA A 5 13.77 -15.27 -15.55
C ALA A 5 12.58 -15.07 -14.61
N PRO A 6 12.21 -13.82 -14.31
CA PRO A 6 11.22 -13.50 -13.29
C PRO A 6 9.88 -14.15 -13.60
N LEU A 7 9.23 -14.71 -12.58
CA LEU A 7 7.94 -15.37 -12.70
C LEU A 7 6.79 -14.38 -12.87
N ILE A 8 6.99 -13.12 -12.44
CA ILE A 8 6.02 -12.02 -12.52
C ILE A 8 6.78 -10.71 -12.75
N ALA A 9 6.17 -9.81 -13.54
CA ALA A 9 6.50 -8.39 -13.56
C ALA A 9 5.38 -7.60 -12.86
N ALA A 10 5.73 -6.69 -11.95
CA ALA A 10 4.76 -5.84 -11.25
C ALA A 10 5.16 -4.36 -11.34
N ALA A 11 4.15 -3.50 -11.49
CA ALA A 11 4.26 -2.05 -11.43
C ALA A 11 3.45 -1.55 -10.25
N ILE A 12 4.06 -0.75 -9.38
CA ILE A 12 3.43 -0.19 -8.19
C ILE A 12 3.41 1.33 -8.34
N ASP A 13 2.24 1.92 -8.19
CA ASP A 13 2.05 3.37 -8.13
C ASP A 13 1.72 3.76 -6.70
N PHE A 14 2.67 4.39 -6.02
CA PHE A 14 2.36 5.17 -4.82
C PHE A 14 1.99 6.57 -5.25
N GLY A 15 0.71 6.83 -5.49
CA GLY A 15 0.22 8.15 -5.84
C GLY A 15 0.05 9.05 -4.61
N THR A 16 -0.22 10.33 -4.84
CA THR A 16 -0.43 11.29 -3.74
C THR A 16 -1.70 10.98 -2.96
N THR A 17 -2.80 10.68 -3.66
CA THR A 17 -4.11 10.43 -3.04
C THR A 17 -4.42 8.96 -2.94
N PHE A 18 -4.10 8.20 -3.99
CA PHE A 18 -4.35 6.78 -4.09
C PHE A 18 -3.09 6.05 -4.54
N SER A 19 -2.96 4.82 -4.11
CA SER A 19 -1.94 3.88 -4.54
C SER A 19 -2.59 2.66 -5.19
N GLY A 20 -1.84 1.98 -6.04
CA GLY A 20 -2.30 0.77 -6.71
C GLY A 20 -1.13 -0.02 -7.27
N TYR A 21 -1.43 -1.19 -7.79
CA TYR A 21 -0.44 -1.99 -8.50
C TYR A 21 -1.10 -2.79 -9.62
N ALA A 22 -0.28 -3.11 -10.60
CA ALA A 22 -0.62 -4.00 -11.69
C ALA A 22 0.51 -5.02 -11.86
N PHE A 23 0.20 -6.21 -12.35
CA PHE A 23 1.17 -7.27 -12.52
C PHE A 23 0.80 -8.19 -13.67
N SER A 24 1.80 -8.89 -14.20
CA SER A 24 1.62 -9.95 -15.19
C SER A 24 2.55 -11.10 -14.87
N PHE A 25 2.00 -12.32 -14.84
CA PHE A 25 2.82 -13.51 -14.72
C PHE A 25 3.48 -13.82 -16.06
N ARG A 26 4.70 -14.34 -16.03
CA ARG A 26 5.43 -14.71 -17.25
C ARG A 26 4.63 -15.66 -18.16
N HIS A 27 4.01 -16.67 -17.57
CA HIS A 27 3.21 -17.65 -18.31
C HIS A 27 1.93 -17.05 -18.93
N ASP A 28 1.40 -15.95 -18.37
CA ASP A 28 0.30 -15.20 -18.96
C ASP A 28 0.79 -14.28 -20.06
N TYR A 29 1.90 -13.58 -19.83
CA TYR A 29 2.56 -12.72 -20.82
C TYR A 29 2.97 -13.48 -22.09
N ASP A 30 3.54 -14.68 -21.94
CA ASP A 30 3.97 -15.53 -23.05
C ASP A 30 2.77 -15.95 -23.95
N ARG A 31 1.55 -15.99 -23.39
CA ARG A 31 0.31 -16.31 -24.12
C ARG A 31 -0.38 -15.08 -24.68
N ASP A 32 -0.44 -14.01 -23.88
CA ASP A 32 -1.05 -12.73 -24.21
C ASP A 32 -0.28 -11.61 -23.50
N PRO A 33 0.63 -10.91 -24.20
CA PRO A 33 1.42 -9.82 -23.62
C PRO A 33 0.60 -8.65 -23.06
N LEU A 34 -0.67 -8.51 -23.46
CA LEU A 34 -1.56 -7.44 -23.00
C LEU A 34 -2.35 -7.84 -21.74
N LYS A 35 -2.26 -9.10 -21.30
CA LYS A 35 -2.92 -9.57 -20.10
C LYS A 35 -2.21 -9.05 -18.85
N ILE A 36 -2.73 -7.94 -18.34
CA ILE A 36 -2.30 -7.29 -17.11
C ILE A 36 -3.42 -7.42 -16.07
N SER A 37 -3.04 -7.87 -14.87
CA SER A 37 -3.92 -7.97 -13.71
C SER A 37 -3.69 -6.78 -12.78
N SER A 38 -4.76 -6.27 -12.18
CA SER A 38 -4.71 -5.30 -11.09
C SER A 38 -5.57 -5.78 -9.93
N ASN A 39 -5.29 -5.29 -8.73
CA ASN A 39 -6.12 -5.62 -7.58
C ASN A 39 -7.38 -4.76 -7.53
N SER A 40 -8.44 -5.31 -6.96
CA SER A 40 -9.71 -4.62 -6.70
C SER A 40 -9.94 -4.55 -5.20
N TRP A 41 -9.98 -3.34 -4.66
CA TRP A 41 -10.25 -3.06 -3.26
C TRP A 41 -11.71 -2.72 -3.02
N ILE A 42 -12.20 -3.08 -1.84
CA ILE A 42 -13.53 -2.68 -1.38
C ILE A 42 -13.42 -1.33 -0.66
N ALA A 43 -14.02 -0.30 -1.25
CA ALA A 43 -14.07 1.07 -0.78
C ALA A 43 -15.38 1.35 -0.01
N GLY A 44 -15.35 2.36 0.86
CA GLY A 44 -16.55 2.94 1.47
C GLY A 44 -17.42 1.95 2.26
N GLY A 45 -16.84 1.27 3.25
CA GLY A 45 -17.60 0.40 4.16
C GLY A 45 -18.21 -0.87 3.54
N GLY A 46 -17.78 -1.28 2.35
CA GLY A 46 -18.18 -2.58 1.77
C GLY A 46 -18.81 -2.53 0.38
N SER A 47 -19.19 -1.35 -0.11
CA SER A 47 -20.17 -1.24 -1.22
C SER A 47 -19.56 -0.91 -2.59
N LEU A 48 -18.34 -0.36 -2.64
CA LEU A 48 -17.75 0.14 -3.88
C LEU A 48 -16.47 -0.62 -4.25
N MET A 49 -16.38 -1.14 -5.47
CA MET A 49 -15.14 -1.72 -5.99
C MET A 49 -14.23 -0.62 -6.56
N SER A 50 -12.95 -0.63 -6.19
CA SER A 50 -11.95 0.34 -6.64
C SER A 50 -10.67 -0.35 -7.11
N GLN A 51 -10.09 0.08 -8.23
CA GLN A 51 -8.79 -0.41 -8.73
C GLN A 51 -7.58 0.22 -8.01
N LYS A 52 -7.84 0.99 -6.95
CA LYS A 52 -6.83 1.70 -6.16
C LYS A 52 -7.30 1.83 -4.72
N THR A 53 -6.36 2.06 -3.82
CA THR A 53 -6.62 2.24 -2.39
C THR A 53 -6.01 3.55 -1.90
N PRO A 54 -6.54 4.22 -0.86
CA PRO A 54 -5.98 5.45 -0.35
C PRO A 54 -4.48 5.32 -0.04
N SER A 55 -3.70 6.37 -0.32
CA SER A 55 -2.28 6.44 0.08
C SER A 55 -2.19 6.77 1.57
N THR A 56 -2.65 5.84 2.39
CA THR A 56 -2.84 6.01 3.83
C THR A 56 -2.17 4.87 4.57
N LEU A 57 -1.37 5.20 5.57
CA LEU A 57 -0.64 4.26 6.43
C LEU A 57 -1.08 4.47 7.88
N LEU A 58 -1.36 3.37 8.58
CA LEU A 58 -1.64 3.37 10.01
C LEU A 58 -0.59 2.55 10.75
N LEU A 59 0.01 3.17 11.77
CA LEU A 59 0.86 2.49 12.75
C LEU A 59 0.13 2.41 14.09
N ASP A 60 0.30 1.29 14.77
CA ASP A 60 -0.21 1.10 16.12
C ASP A 60 0.53 1.97 17.16
N SER A 61 0.12 1.88 18.42
CA SER A 61 0.74 2.59 19.53
C SER A 61 2.22 2.23 19.75
N ASP A 62 2.65 1.06 19.29
CA ASP A 62 4.04 0.60 19.33
C ASP A 62 4.85 1.06 18.10
N LYS A 63 4.25 1.89 17.24
CA LYS A 63 4.81 2.40 15.98
C LYS A 63 5.09 1.29 14.97
N LYS A 64 4.42 0.15 15.07
CA LYS A 64 4.52 -0.95 14.11
C LYS A 64 3.47 -0.79 13.02
N PHE A 65 3.77 -1.33 11.84
CA PHE A 65 2.82 -1.39 10.74
C PHE A 65 1.55 -2.12 11.18
N HIS A 66 0.41 -1.44 11.10
CA HIS A 66 -0.89 -2.05 11.33
C HIS A 66 -1.61 -2.31 10.02
N SER A 67 -1.88 -1.26 9.23
CA SER A 67 -2.62 -1.38 7.97
C SER A 67 -2.30 -0.27 6.96
N PHE A 68 -2.72 -0.49 5.72
CA PHE A 68 -2.60 0.46 4.60
C PHE A 68 -3.95 0.60 3.88
N GLY A 69 -4.18 1.72 3.21
CA GLY A 69 -5.34 1.89 2.33
C GLY A 69 -6.66 2.04 3.08
N TYR A 70 -7.73 1.47 2.54
CA TYR A 70 -9.07 1.54 3.15
C TYR A 70 -9.10 0.95 4.57
N ASP A 71 -8.35 -0.11 4.83
CA ASP A 71 -8.28 -0.71 6.18
C ASP A 71 -7.66 0.23 7.21
N ALA A 72 -6.71 1.08 6.79
CA ALA A 72 -6.14 2.13 7.64
C ALA A 72 -7.16 3.24 7.92
N GLU A 73 -7.91 3.68 6.90
CA GLU A 73 -8.94 4.72 7.07
C GLU A 73 -10.09 4.23 7.96
N ASN A 74 -10.60 3.02 7.71
CA ASN A 74 -11.68 2.41 8.49
C ASN A 74 -11.25 2.25 9.95
N LYS A 75 -10.09 1.63 10.19
CA LYS A 75 -9.61 1.37 11.55
C LYS A 75 -9.37 2.66 12.33
N TYR A 76 -8.76 3.66 11.70
CA TYR A 76 -8.52 4.93 12.39
C TYR A 76 -9.81 5.70 12.68
N SER A 77 -10.82 5.60 11.80
CA SER A 77 -12.15 6.17 12.04
C SER A 77 -12.81 5.52 13.26
N GLU A 78 -12.82 4.18 13.34
CA GLU A 78 -13.32 3.44 14.51
C GLU A 78 -12.58 3.84 15.81
N LEU A 79 -11.25 3.95 15.76
CA LEU A 79 -10.45 4.35 16.91
C LEU A 79 -10.77 5.78 17.37
N THR A 80 -11.04 6.68 16.42
CA THR A 80 -11.39 8.07 16.72
C THR A 80 -12.78 8.15 17.35
N GLU A 81 -13.77 7.44 16.80
CA GLU A 81 -15.14 7.36 17.33
C GLU A 81 -15.19 6.85 18.78
N ASN A 82 -14.29 5.94 19.14
CA ASN A 82 -14.19 5.35 20.48
C ASN A 82 -13.13 6.03 21.37
N GLU A 83 -12.57 7.17 20.98
CA GLU A 83 -11.50 7.89 21.71
C GLU A 83 -10.22 7.05 22.00
N ASN A 84 -10.02 5.96 21.28
CA ASN A 84 -8.89 5.01 21.46
C ASN A 84 -7.73 5.24 20.49
N HIS A 85 -7.77 6.32 19.71
CA HIS A 85 -6.73 6.67 18.73
C HIS A 85 -5.43 7.19 19.35
N HIS A 86 -5.42 7.47 20.65
CA HIS A 86 -4.25 8.00 21.34
C HIS A 86 -3.02 7.07 21.19
N GLY A 87 -1.90 7.65 20.76
CA GLY A 87 -0.65 6.92 20.51
C GLY A 87 -0.52 6.28 19.12
N TRP A 88 -1.62 6.12 18.38
CA TRP A 88 -1.58 5.65 16.99
C TRP A 88 -1.04 6.74 16.07
N LEU A 89 -0.36 6.33 14.99
CA LEU A 89 0.14 7.25 13.98
C LEU A 89 -0.57 7.03 12.65
N TYR A 90 -1.33 8.05 12.23
CA TYR A 90 -2.12 8.02 11.01
C TYR A 90 -1.55 8.98 9.96
N PHE A 91 -1.09 8.42 8.84
CA PHE A 91 -0.45 9.18 7.77
C PHE A 91 -1.29 9.12 6.49
N LYS A 92 -2.13 10.13 6.30
CA LYS A 92 -2.91 10.31 5.07
C LYS A 92 -2.10 11.05 4.01
N ARG A 93 -2.15 10.57 2.75
CA ARG A 93 -1.44 11.16 1.59
C ARG A 93 0.05 11.31 1.84
N PHE A 94 0.66 10.28 2.46
CA PHE A 94 2.03 10.34 2.98
C PHE A 94 3.09 10.66 1.91
N LYS A 95 2.82 10.45 0.61
CA LYS A 95 3.73 10.87 -0.47
C LYS A 95 4.10 12.35 -0.40
N MET A 96 3.17 13.22 0.02
CA MET A 96 3.47 14.65 0.19
C MET A 96 4.40 14.91 1.38
N LEU A 97 4.34 14.07 2.42
CA LEU A 97 5.27 14.14 3.55
C LEU A 97 6.69 13.80 3.12
N LEU A 98 6.86 12.87 2.18
CA LEU A 98 8.16 12.50 1.59
C LEU A 98 8.77 13.62 0.78
N HIS A 99 7.95 14.31 -0.02
CA HIS A 99 8.42 15.42 -0.85
C HIS A 99 8.92 16.61 -0.03
N ASN A 100 8.31 16.86 1.13
CA ASN A 100 8.57 18.06 1.90
C ASN A 100 9.74 17.91 2.90
N ASN A 101 10.53 16.83 2.84
CA ASN A 101 11.65 16.51 3.75
C ASN A 101 11.34 16.56 5.26
N ASN A 102 10.07 16.78 5.64
CA ASN A 102 9.55 16.74 7.00
C ASN A 102 9.18 15.30 7.38
N VAL A 103 10.02 14.35 7.01
CA VAL A 103 9.78 12.93 7.23
C VAL A 103 10.32 12.58 8.60
N CYS A 104 9.43 12.30 9.56
CA CYS A 104 9.84 11.64 10.78
C CYS A 104 10.49 10.30 10.40
N THR A 105 11.66 9.97 10.96
CA THR A 105 12.47 8.77 10.65
C THR A 105 11.65 7.47 10.64
N GLN A 106 10.53 7.46 11.39
CA GLN A 106 9.54 6.39 11.48
C GLN A 106 8.76 6.16 10.17
N ILE A 107 8.35 7.21 9.45
CA ILE A 107 7.68 7.10 8.13
C ILE A 107 8.65 6.52 7.10
N GLN A 108 9.90 6.98 7.11
CA GLN A 108 10.93 6.53 6.19
C GLN A 108 11.25 5.05 6.41
N THR A 109 11.34 4.62 7.67
CA THR A 109 11.52 3.21 8.05
C THR A 109 10.32 2.37 7.64
N CYS A 110 9.08 2.87 7.78
CA CYS A 110 7.89 2.15 7.34
C CYS A 110 7.79 2.05 5.82
N ILE A 111 8.16 3.08 5.06
CA ILE A 111 8.20 2.97 3.60
C ILE A 111 9.31 2.04 3.15
N LEU A 112 10.48 2.06 3.79
CA LEU A 112 11.52 1.07 3.57
C LEU A 112 11.04 -0.34 3.98
N TYR A 113 10.21 -0.47 5.01
CA TYR A 113 9.59 -1.73 5.42
C TYR A 113 8.55 -2.20 4.38
N LEU A 114 7.67 -1.32 3.88
CA LEU A 114 6.79 -1.63 2.74
C LEU A 114 7.64 -2.01 1.51
N HIS A 115 8.73 -1.30 1.24
CA HIS A 115 9.67 -1.57 0.16
C HIS A 115 10.54 -2.83 0.38
N LYS A 116 10.58 -3.41 1.60
CA LYS A 116 11.33 -4.63 1.93
C LYS A 116 10.44 -5.85 2.23
N HIS A 117 9.19 -5.64 2.63
CA HIS A 117 8.26 -6.68 3.09
C HIS A 117 6.97 -6.77 2.26
N ILE A 118 6.61 -5.72 1.49
CA ILE A 118 5.60 -5.85 0.41
C ILE A 118 6.28 -6.16 -0.93
N TYR A 119 7.58 -5.87 -1.06
CA TYR A 119 8.38 -6.32 -2.18
C TYR A 119 8.99 -7.70 -1.89
N ILE A 120 8.60 -8.68 -2.71
CA ILE A 120 9.26 -9.99 -2.93
C ILE A 120 8.86 -11.12 -1.95
N HIS A 121 7.63 -11.62 -2.10
CA HIS A 121 7.43 -13.05 -2.39
C HIS A 121 6.72 -13.16 -3.74
N VAL A 122 7.45 -12.68 -4.74
CA VAL A 122 7.15 -12.77 -6.17
C VAL A 122 8.47 -13.04 -6.88
#